data_AF-A0A2S7MPK1-F1
#
_entry.id   AF-A0A2S7MPK1-F1
#
_cell.length_a   1.000
_cell.length_b   1.000
_cell.length_c   1.000
_cell.angle_alpha   90.00
_cell.angle_beta   90.00
_cell.angle_gamma   90.00
#
_symmetry.space_group_name_H-M   'P 1'
#
loop_
_entity.id
_entity.type
_entity.pdbx_description
1 polymer ?
#
loop_
_entity_poly.entity_id
_entity_poly.type
_entity_poly.pdbx_seq_one_letter_code
_entity_poly.pdbx_strand_id
1 'polypeptide(L)' 'MPAIDQINELINKYDFPLSVLSDVNHRLECCKEEAYVAQQVRYLENLVKFGKVNLKVEKNQ' A
#
# COMPACT_ATOMS: atom_id res chain seq x y z
N MET A 1 3.72 2.81 -14.66
CA MET A 1 4.39 3.04 -13.37
C MET A 1 4.70 1.69 -12.75
N PRO A 2 5.95 1.42 -12.33
CA PRO A 2 6.31 0.21 -11.59
C PRO A 2 5.35 -0.07 -10.43
N ALA A 3 5.07 -1.35 -10.14
CA ALA A 3 4.14 -1.70 -9.06
C ALA A 3 4.62 -1.18 -7.68
N ILE A 4 5.94 -1.10 -7.46
CA ILE A 4 6.51 -0.56 -6.22
C ILE A 4 6.22 0.94 -6.03
N ASP A 5 6.21 1.71 -7.12
CA ASP A 5 5.93 3.14 -7.07
C ASP A 5 4.44 3.39 -6.73
N GLN A 6 3.54 2.53 -7.25
CA GLN A 6 2.12 2.54 -6.87
C GLN A 6 1.90 2.26 -5.38
N ILE A 7 2.64 1.31 -4.83
CA ILE A 7 2.60 1.01 -3.38
C ILE A 7 3.02 2.25 -2.58
N ASN A 8 4.12 2.89 -2.97
CA ASN A 8 4.62 4.09 -2.29
C ASN A 8 3.62 5.25 -2.34
N GLU A 9 2.99 5.49 -3.49
CA GLU A 9 1.95 6.51 -3.63
C GLU A 9 0.76 6.25 -2.71
N LEU A 10 0.27 5.00 -2.68
CA LEU A 10 -0.84 4.61 -1.81
C LEU A 10 -0.47 4.82 -0.34
N ILE A 11 0.68 4.32 0.10
CA ILE A 11 1.15 4.42 1.49
C ILE A 11 1.36 5.88 1.90
N ASN A 12 1.79 6.75 0.99
CA ASN A 12 1.94 8.18 1.27
C ASN A 12 0.59 8.88 1.39
N LYS A 13 -0.39 8.49 0.57
CA LYS A 13 -1.70 9.16 0.47
C LYS A 13 -2.71 8.71 1.54
N TYR A 14 -2.66 7.45 1.97
CA TYR A 14 -3.65 6.87 2.89
C TYR A 14 -3.04 6.40 4.20
N ASP A 15 -3.82 6.49 5.26
CA ASP A 15 -3.44 6.03 6.60
C ASP A 15 -3.74 4.54 6.74
N PHE A 16 -2.80 3.70 6.29
CA PHE A 16 -2.89 2.26 6.44
C PHE A 16 -2.52 1.82 7.86
N PRO A 17 -3.26 0.87 8.47
CA PRO A 17 -2.85 0.27 9.73
C PRO A 17 -1.44 -0.34 9.64
N LEU A 18 -0.67 -0.25 10.73
CA LEU A 18 0.68 -0.82 10.81
C LEU A 18 0.72 -2.31 10.44
N SER A 19 -0.32 -3.07 10.77
CA SER A 19 -0.44 -4.49 10.40
C SER A 19 -0.46 -4.70 8.89
N VAL A 20 -1.15 -3.83 8.14
CA VAL A 20 -1.20 -3.89 6.67
C VAL A 20 0.15 -3.53 6.07
N LEU A 21 0.81 -2.49 6.60
CA LEU A 21 2.14 -2.08 6.14
C LEU A 21 3.18 -3.17 6.38
N SER A 22 3.14 -3.81 7.56
CA SER A 22 4.05 -4.90 7.92
C SER A 22 3.83 -6.14 7.03
N ASP A 23 2.58 -6.51 6.75
CA ASP A 23 2.27 -7.64 5.86
C ASP A 23 2.74 -7.38 4.42
N VAL A 24 2.48 -6.19 3.88
CA VAL A 24 2.95 -5.83 2.54
C VAL A 24 4.48 -5.81 2.48
N ASN A 25 5.16 -5.21 3.47
CA ASN A 25 6.62 -5.18 3.50
C ASN A 25 7.21 -6.60 3.52
N HIS A 26 6.68 -7.48 4.38
CA HIS A 26 7.13 -8.87 4.46
C HIS A 26 6.96 -9.61 3.12
N ARG A 27 5.84 -9.41 2.42
CA ARG A 27 5.59 -10.02 1.11
C ARG A 27 6.59 -9.54 0.06
N LEU A 28 6.91 -8.25 0.05
CA LEU A 28 7.88 -7.66 -0.87
C LEU A 28 9.32 -8.12 -0.59
N GLU A 29 9.65 -8.43 0.66
CA GLU A 29 10.91 -9.06 1.03
C GLU A 29 10.99 -10.51 0.55
N CYS A 30 9.88 -11.26 0.64
CA CYS A 30 9.83 -12.66 0.22
C CYS A 30 9.85 -12.85 -1.30
N CYS A 31 9.18 -12.01 -2.07
CA CYS A 31 9.09 -12.16 -3.52
C CYS A 31 8.98 -10.80 -4.23
N LYS A 32 9.84 -10.60 -5.23
CA LYS A 32 9.94 -9.36 -6.02
C LYS A 32 9.49 -9.54 -7.48
N GLU A 33 8.84 -10.65 -7.81
CA GLU A 33 8.27 -10.84 -9.14
C GLU A 33 7.17 -9.81 -9.39
N GLU A 34 7.20 -9.16 -10.55
CA GLU A 34 6.30 -8.04 -10.87
C GLU A 34 4.82 -8.41 -10.68
N ALA A 35 4.43 -9.62 -11.11
CA ALA A 35 3.07 -10.12 -10.95
C ALA A 35 2.68 -10.30 -9.48
N TYR A 36 3.62 -10.62 -8.59
CA TYR A 36 3.38 -10.75 -7.16
C TYR A 36 3.31 -9.39 -6.46
N VAL A 37 4.17 -8.44 -6.85
CA VAL A 37 4.12 -7.04 -6.38
C VAL A 37 2.79 -6.39 -6.78
N ALA A 38 2.30 -6.63 -8.00
CA ALA A 38 1.01 -6.13 -8.47
C ALA A 38 -0.18 -6.64 -7.65
N GLN A 39 -0.08 -7.82 -7.02
CA GLN A 39 -1.11 -8.30 -6.09
C GLN A 39 -1.16 -7.45 -4.82
N GLN A 40 -0.03 -6.93 -4.36
CA GLN A 40 0.04 -6.06 -3.19
C GLN A 40 -0.56 -4.68 -3.48
N VAL A 41 -0.31 -4.13 -4.67
CA VAL A 41 -1.01 -2.92 -5.15
C VAL A 41 -2.52 -3.11 -5.08
N ARG A 42 -3.04 -4.17 -5.70
CA ARG A 42 -4.49 -4.45 -5.73
C ARG A 42 -5.08 -4.62 -4.33
N TYR A 43 -4.33 -5.20 -3.40
CA TYR A 43 -4.77 -5.33 -2.01
C TYR A 43 -4.95 -3.95 -1.35
N LEU A 44 -3.96 -3.07 -1.47
CA LEU A 44 -4.02 -1.72 -0.93
C LEU A 44 -5.13 -0.88 -1.59
N GLU A 45 -5.28 -0.95 -2.91
CA GLU A 45 -6.36 -0.28 -3.65
C GLU A 45 -7.74 -0.75 -3.19
N ASN A 46 -7.91 -2.04 -2.90
CA ASN A 46 -9.18 -2.56 -2.39
C ASN A 46 -9.51 -2.01 -1.01
N LEU A 47 -8.53 -1.88 -0.11
CA LEU A 47 -8.75 -1.26 1.20
C LEU A 47 -9.24 0.19 1.05
N VAL A 48 -8.66 0.94 0.11
CA VAL A 48 -9.12 2.30 -0.24
C VAL A 48 -10.54 2.27 -0.80
N LYS A 49 -10.78 1.43 -1.83
CA LYS A 49 -12.07 1.32 -2.52
C LYS A 49 -13.22 0.95 -1.59
N PHE A 50 -12.97 0.10 -0.59
CA PHE A 50 -13.95 -0.33 0.39
C PHE A 50 -14.02 0.58 1.63
N GLY A 51 -13.36 1.74 1.62
CA GLY A 51 -13.38 2.70 2.73
C GLY A 51 -12.80 2.14 4.02
N LYS A 52 -11.85 1.22 3.94
CA LYS A 52 -11.18 0.61 5.11
C LYS A 52 -10.03 1.46 5.65
N VAL A 53 -9.61 2.48 4.90
CA VAL A 53 -8.55 3.42 5.25
C VAL A 53 -8.98 4.84 4.90
N ASN A 54 -8.43 5.81 5.63
CA ASN A 54 -8.69 7.22 5.41
C ASN A 54 -7.56 7.86 4.62
N LEU A 55 -7.84 8.97 3.94
CA LEU A 55 -6.77 9.84 3.42
C LEU A 55 -5.95 10.36 4.60
N LYS A 56 -4.63 10.43 4.46
CA LYS A 56 -3.80 11.14 5.43
C LYS A 56 -4.19 12.61 5.40
N VAL A 57 -4.50 13.16 6.56
CA VAL A 57 -4.60 14.61 6.73
C VAL A 57 -3.17 15.13 6.85
N GLU A 58 -2.72 15.93 5.89
CA GLU A 58 -1.47 16.67 6.04
C GLU A 58 -1.59 17.56 7.28
N LYS A 59 -0.94 17.14 8.37
CA LYS A 59 -0.70 18.04 9.49
C LYS A 59 0.40 18.99 9.02
N ASN A 60 0.00 20.13 8.47
CA ASN A 60 0.88 21.28 8.38
C ASN A 60 1.31 21.62 9.82
N GLN A 61 2.52 21.21 10.16
CA GLN A 61 3.18 21.51 11.43
C GLN A 61 4.07 22.74 11.26
#